data_AF-A0AAV9R3C8-F1
#
_entry.id   AF-A0AAV9R3C8-F1
#
_cell.length_a   1.000
_cell.length_b   1.000
_cell.length_c   1.000
_cell.angle_alpha   90.00
_cell.angle_beta   90.00
_cell.angle_gamma   90.00
#
_symmetry.space_group_name_H-M   'P 1'
#
loop_
_entity.id
_entity.type
_entity.pdbx_description
1 polymer ?
#
loop_
_entity_poly.entity_id
_entity_poly.type
_entity_poly.pdbx_seq_one_letter_code
_entity_poly.pdbx_strand_id
1 'polypeptide(L)'
;MATFTCRVQFLDDTDPFNSTNFPEPTRPPLYTFREDIPLINQIAGAHRLLKAPHKPDDCALQLSHNGSYLDLESTLAEQKDELEGFQEDGGRGKKHSIILRSQLSVR
;
A
#
# COMPACT_ATOMS: atom_id res chain seq x y z
N MET A 1 -16.42 1.02 -14.32
CA MET A 1 -14.98 1.16 -13.97
C MET A 1 -14.70 0.22 -12.84
N ALA A 2 -13.65 -0.60 -12.96
CA ALA A 2 -13.28 -1.59 -11.96
C ALA A 2 -12.47 -0.90 -10.84
N THR A 3 -12.75 -1.27 -9.59
CA THR A 3 -12.17 -0.64 -8.41
C THR A 3 -11.75 -1.69 -7.41
N PHE A 4 -10.61 -1.47 -6.78
CA PHE A 4 -10.05 -2.34 -5.76
C PHE A 4 -10.08 -1.65 -4.41
N THR A 5 -10.94 -2.11 -3.50
CA THR A 5 -11.03 -1.55 -2.13
C THR A 5 -10.29 -2.43 -1.14
N CYS A 6 -9.29 -1.89 -0.46
CA CYS A 6 -8.50 -2.63 0.50
C CYS A 6 -8.16 -1.80 1.73
N ARG A 7 -7.57 -2.44 2.74
CA ARG A 7 -6.98 -1.74 3.88
C ARG A 7 -5.67 -1.10 3.46
N VAL A 8 -5.40 0.08 4.02
CA VAL A 8 -4.11 0.76 3.86
C VAL A 8 -3.52 1.10 5.22
N GLN A 9 -2.20 1.04 5.32
CA GLN A 9 -1.41 1.47 6.48
C GLN A 9 -0.11 2.08 5.98
N PHE A 10 0.66 2.71 6.85
CA PHE A 10 2.04 3.06 6.57
C PHE A 10 2.98 2.39 7.56
N LEU A 11 4.24 2.23 7.20
CA LEU A 11 5.32 1.85 8.11
C LEU A 11 6.26 3.04 8.22
N ASP A 12 6.49 3.58 9.41
CA ASP A 12 7.46 4.68 9.56
C ASP A 12 8.89 4.11 9.50
N ASP A 13 9.46 4.26 8.32
CA ASP A 13 10.82 3.93 7.95
C ASP A 13 11.51 5.12 7.27
N THR A 14 11.09 6.34 7.64
CA THR A 14 11.69 7.58 7.14
C THR A 14 13.11 7.78 7.66
N ASP A 15 13.42 7.24 8.85
CA ASP A 15 14.77 7.13 9.38
C ASP A 15 15.18 5.64 9.43
N PRO A 16 16.24 5.23 8.70
CA PRO A 16 16.65 3.83 8.65
C PRO A 16 17.23 3.31 9.97
N PHE A 17 17.64 4.20 10.89
CA PHE A 17 18.19 3.85 12.20
C PHE A 17 17.12 3.78 13.31
N ASN A 18 15.92 4.33 13.06
CA ASN A 18 14.81 4.40 14.00
C ASN A 18 13.47 3.98 13.37
N SER A 19 13.49 2.93 12.54
CA SER A 19 12.29 2.40 11.90
C SER A 19 11.42 1.56 12.85
N THR A 20 10.10 1.61 12.68
CA THR A 20 9.16 0.69 13.34
C THR A 20 8.85 -0.53 12.47
N ASN A 21 8.50 -1.66 13.09
CA ASN A 21 7.98 -2.85 12.41
C ASN A 21 6.45 -2.95 12.46
N PHE A 22 5.79 -2.02 13.15
CA PHE A 22 4.33 -2.04 13.33
C PHE A 22 3.70 -1.02 12.39
N PRO A 23 2.93 -1.46 11.39
CA PRO A 23 2.26 -0.54 10.50
C PRO A 23 1.12 0.20 11.21
N GLU A 24 0.97 1.48 10.89
CA GLU A 24 0.00 2.41 11.48
C GLU A 24 -1.05 2.85 10.45
N PRO A 25 -2.28 3.17 10.88
CA PRO A 25 -2.81 3.01 12.24
C PRO A 25 -3.17 1.55 12.54
N THR A 26 -3.28 1.20 13.83
CA THR A 26 -3.68 -0.15 14.31
C THR A 26 -5.04 -0.60 13.77
N ARG A 27 -5.93 0.35 13.43
CA ARG A 27 -7.19 0.10 12.73
C ARG A 27 -7.07 0.63 11.31
N PRO A 28 -6.69 -0.21 10.34
CA PRO A 28 -6.41 0.24 8.98
C PRO A 28 -7.68 0.81 8.34
N PRO A 29 -7.67 2.06 7.84
CA PRO A 29 -8.77 2.56 7.04
C PRO A 29 -8.85 1.81 5.70
N LEU A 30 -10.03 1.87 5.08
CA LEU A 30 -10.21 1.39 3.71
C LEU A 30 -9.87 2.51 2.73
N TYR A 31 -9.23 2.14 1.62
CA TYR A 31 -8.99 3.01 0.48
C TYR A 31 -9.41 2.27 -0.78
N THR A 32 -9.97 3.02 -1.74
CA THR A 32 -10.43 2.48 -3.01
C THR A 32 -9.53 2.98 -4.12
N PHE A 33 -8.75 2.06 -4.68
CA PHE A 33 -7.96 2.30 -5.89
C PHE A 33 -8.82 2.07 -7.12
N ARG A 34 -8.52 2.81 -8.18
CA ARG A 34 -9.00 2.53 -9.52
C ARG A 34 -8.04 1.56 -10.19
N GLU A 35 -8.59 0.48 -10.73
CA GLU A 35 -7.78 -0.58 -11.33
C GLU A 35 -7.24 -0.17 -12.70
N ASP A 36 -7.83 0.85 -13.33
CA ASP A 36 -7.50 1.36 -14.66
C ASP A 36 -6.58 2.59 -14.67
N ILE A 37 -6.07 3.02 -13.51
CA ILE A 37 -5.21 4.21 -13.39
C ILE A 37 -3.86 3.82 -12.75
N PRO A 38 -2.72 4.33 -13.26
CA PRO A 38 -1.43 4.09 -12.65
C PRO A 38 -1.39 4.46 -11.16
N LEU A 39 -0.73 3.65 -10.35
CA LEU A 39 -0.70 3.82 -8.90
C LEU A 39 -0.01 5.12 -8.46
N ILE A 40 0.97 5.61 -9.22
CA ILE A 40 1.65 6.90 -8.99
C ILE A 40 0.67 8.08 -8.97
N ASN A 41 -0.40 8.01 -9.75
CA ASN A 41 -1.44 9.05 -9.81
C ASN A 41 -2.44 8.96 -8.64
N GLN A 42 -2.36 7.90 -7.82
CA GLN A 42 -3.30 7.61 -6.75
C GLN A 42 -2.65 7.61 -5.35
N ILE A 43 -1.33 7.39 -5.27
CA ILE A 43 -0.60 7.22 -4.00
C ILE A 43 -0.74 8.43 -3.07
N ALA A 44 -0.79 9.65 -3.61
CA ALA A 44 -0.99 10.87 -2.82
C ALA A 44 -2.32 10.85 -2.02
N GLY A 45 -3.36 10.20 -2.55
CA GLY A 45 -4.63 10.03 -1.86
C GLY A 45 -4.51 9.11 -0.63
N ALA A 46 -3.81 7.98 -0.79
CA ALA A 46 -3.54 7.05 0.30
C ALA A 46 -2.60 7.67 1.36
N HIS A 47 -1.54 8.36 0.92
CA HIS A 47 -0.63 9.12 1.79
C HIS A 47 -1.37 10.12 2.67
N ARG A 48 -2.21 10.97 2.06
CA ARG A 48 -3.00 11.98 2.77
C ARG A 48 -4.00 11.36 3.75
N LEU A 49 -4.64 10.25 3.36
CA LEU A 49 -5.57 9.51 4.24
C LEU A 49 -4.84 9.00 5.49
N LEU A 50 -3.65 8.44 5.29
CA LEU A 50 -2.83 7.89 6.36
C LEU A 50 -2.11 8.93 7.20
N LYS A 51 -1.99 10.17 6.69
CA LYS A 51 -1.12 11.21 7.26
C LYS A 51 0.31 10.72 7.44
N ALA A 52 0.79 9.96 6.45
CA ALA A 52 2.10 9.34 6.52
C ALA A 52 3.22 10.40 6.59
N PRO A 53 4.28 10.17 7.37
CA PRO A 53 5.37 11.14 7.57
C PRO A 53 6.33 11.23 6.37
N HIS A 54 6.26 10.27 5.44
CA HIS A 54 7.09 10.20 4.25
C HIS A 54 6.93 11.42 3.34
N LYS A 55 7.97 11.76 2.59
CA LYS A 55 7.82 12.64 1.44
C LYS A 55 7.00 11.90 0.36
N PRO A 56 6.00 12.55 -0.27
CA PRO A 56 5.14 11.90 -1.26
C PRO A 56 5.90 11.21 -2.39
N ASP A 57 6.98 11.82 -2.88
CA ASP A 57 7.79 11.32 -3.99
C ASP A 57 8.70 10.13 -3.63
N ASP A 58 8.96 9.93 -2.32
CA ASP A 58 9.82 8.85 -1.81
C ASP A 58 9.00 7.63 -1.35
N CYS A 59 7.69 7.63 -1.60
CA CYS A 59 6.79 6.57 -1.19
C CYS A 59 6.81 5.38 -2.16
N ALA A 60 6.61 4.19 -1.60
CA ALA A 60 6.34 2.94 -2.29
C ALA A 60 5.13 2.25 -1.66
N LEU A 61 4.52 1.32 -2.40
CA LEU A 61 3.41 0.50 -1.92
C LEU A 61 3.86 -0.97 -1.86
N GLN A 62 3.69 -1.60 -0.70
CA GLN A 62 4.02 -3.00 -0.47
C GLN A 62 2.79 -3.78 -0.02
N LEU A 63 2.63 -5.00 -0.51
CA LEU A 63 1.57 -5.91 -0.10
C LEU A 63 1.95 -6.61 1.22
N SER A 64 1.10 -6.52 2.25
CA SER A 64 1.42 -7.09 3.56
C SER A 64 1.47 -8.63 3.60
N HIS A 65 0.91 -9.30 2.60
CA HIS A 65 0.69 -10.76 2.63
C HIS A 65 1.89 -11.55 2.10
N ASN A 66 2.57 -11.02 1.07
CA ASN A 66 3.71 -11.66 0.42
C ASN A 66 4.97 -10.77 0.41
N GLY A 67 4.85 -9.48 0.78
CA GLY A 67 5.97 -8.53 0.80
C GLY A 67 6.34 -7.96 -0.58
N SER A 68 5.58 -8.27 -1.63
CA SER A 68 5.79 -7.71 -2.97
C SER A 68 5.60 -6.20 -2.97
N TYR A 69 6.43 -5.51 -3.76
CA TYR A 69 6.28 -4.08 -4.03
C TYR A 69 5.48 -3.91 -5.32
N LEU A 70 4.46 -3.07 -5.28
CA LEU A 70 3.68 -2.71 -6.46
C LEU A 70 4.47 -1.73 -7.31
N ASP A 71 4.38 -1.91 -8.63
CA ASP A 71 4.89 -0.94 -9.58
C ASP A 71 3.97 0.28 -9.64
N LEU A 72 4.50 1.45 -9.27
CA LEU A 72 3.74 2.69 -9.25
C LEU A 72 3.45 3.22 -10.66
N GLU A 73 4.27 2.90 -11.66
CA GLU A 73 4.07 3.36 -13.03
C GLU A 73 2.97 2.56 -13.76
N SER A 74 2.64 1.38 -13.24
CA SER A 74 1.60 0.49 -13.77
C SER A 74 0.25 0.64 -13.06
N THR A 75 -0.82 0.17 -13.71
CA THR A 75 -2.15 0.03 -13.11
C THR A 75 -2.26 -1.24 -12.26
N LEU A 76 -3.28 -1.36 -11.39
CA LEU A 76 -3.52 -2.63 -10.66
C LEU A 76 -3.99 -3.75 -11.60
N ALA A 77 -4.71 -3.41 -12.68
CA ALA A 77 -5.16 -4.40 -13.65
C ALA A 77 -3.99 -5.09 -14.38
N GLU A 78 -2.89 -4.35 -14.62
CA GLU A 78 -1.67 -4.87 -15.28
C GLU A 78 -0.81 -5.76 -14.38
N GLN A 79 -0.93 -5.61 -13.05
CA GLN A 79 -0.14 -6.37 -12.06
C GLN A 79 -1.03 -7.23 -11.15
N LYS A 80 -2.12 -7.76 -11.70
CA LYS A 80 -3.13 -8.50 -10.94
C LYS A 80 -2.58 -9.79 -10.30
N ASP A 81 -1.59 -10.42 -10.92
CA ASP A 81 -0.94 -11.62 -10.39
C ASP A 81 -0.31 -11.37 -9.01
N GLU A 82 0.23 -10.17 -8.76
CA GLU A 82 0.78 -9.80 -7.44
C GLU A 82 -0.29 -9.73 -6.34
N LEU A 83 -1.55 -9.51 -6.73
CA LEU A 83 -2.71 -9.40 -5.84
C LEU A 83 -3.43 -10.75 -5.61
N GLU A 84 -2.94 -11.83 -6.21
CA GLU A 84 -3.52 -13.17 -6.03
C GLU A 84 -3.51 -13.56 -4.54
N GLY A 85 -4.67 -13.96 -4.01
CA GLY A 85 -4.81 -14.27 -2.58
C GLY A 85 -4.84 -13.06 -1.64
N PHE A 86 -4.70 -11.82 -2.13
CA PHE A 86 -4.74 -10.62 -1.27
C PHE A 86 -6.11 -10.41 -0.61
N GLN A 87 -7.20 -10.68 -1.35
CA GLN A 87 -8.57 -10.63 -0.84
C GLN A 87 -9.11 -12.05 -0.75
N GLU A 88 -8.76 -12.78 0.32
CA GLU A 88 -9.37 -14.09 0.58
C GLU A 88 -10.88 -13.92 0.80
N ASP A 89 -11.67 -14.54 -0.08
CA ASP A 89 -13.12 -14.54 -0.03
C ASP A 89 -13.57 -15.32 1.22
N GLY A 90 -14.33 -14.68 2.11
CA GLY A 90 -14.93 -15.36 3.26
C GLY A 90 -14.34 -15.01 4.64
N GLY A 91 -14.29 -13.71 4.98
CA GLY A 91 -14.65 -13.19 6.31
C GLY A 91 -13.88 -13.62 7.58
N ARG A 92 -12.95 -14.60 7.51
CA ARG A 92 -12.23 -15.16 8.66
C ARG A 92 -10.70 -15.11 8.55
N GLY A 93 -10.15 -14.66 7.43
CA GLY A 93 -8.71 -14.45 7.25
C GLY A 93 -8.19 -13.13 7.85
N LYS A 94 -6.87 -13.05 8.08
CA LYS A 94 -6.18 -11.78 8.37
C LYS A 94 -6.35 -10.88 7.15
N LYS A 95 -7.25 -9.90 7.23
CA LYS A 95 -7.43 -8.91 6.15
C LYS A 95 -6.11 -8.19 5.89
N HIS A 96 -5.49 -8.52 4.77
CA HIS A 96 -4.25 -7.92 4.28
C HIS A 96 -4.41 -6.42 4.02
N SER A 97 -3.29 -5.71 4.06
CA SER A 97 -3.22 -4.28 3.81
C SER A 97 -2.14 -3.97 2.79
N ILE A 98 -2.32 -2.86 2.08
CA ILE A 98 -1.26 -2.21 1.33
C ILE A 98 -0.53 -1.28 2.30
N ILE A 99 0.78 -1.44 2.40
CA ILE A 99 1.66 -0.68 3.27
C ILE A 99 2.36 0.40 2.45
N LEU A 100 2.12 1.66 2.78
CA LEU A 100 2.89 2.79 2.30
C LEU A 100 4.18 2.91 3.12
N ARG A 101 5.32 2.98 2.45
CA ARG A 101 6.65 3.01 3.10
C ARG A 101 7.67 3.69 2.20
N SER A 102 8.88 3.97 2.70
CA SER A 102 9.97 4.52 1.89
C SER A 102 10.36 3.56 0.75
N GLN A 103 10.68 4.11 -0.43
CA GLN A 103 11.30 3.36 -1.53
C GLN A 103 12.61 2.69 -1.07
N LEU A 104 12.91 1.51 -1.60
CA LEU A 104 14.13 0.77 -1.24
C LEU A 104 15.42 1.54 -1.54
N SER A 105 15.43 2.39 -2.56
CA SER A 105 16.56 3.25 -2.93
C SER A 105 16.80 4.42 -1.98
N VAL A 106 15.81 4.78 -1.16
CA VAL A 106 15.84 5.93 -0.25
C VAL A 106 16.13 5.50 1.21
N ARG A 107 16.09 4.20 1.48
CA ARG A 107 16.35 3.58 2.79
C ARG A 107 17.83 3.37 3.05
#